data_AF-A0A8R2AAB5-F1
#
_entry.id   AF-A0A8R2AAB5-F1
#
_cell.length_a   1.000
_cell.length_b   1.000
_cell.length_c   1.000
_cell.angle_alpha   90.00
_cell.angle_beta   90.00
_cell.angle_gamma   90.00
#
_symmetry.space_group_name_H-M   'P 1'
#
loop_
_entity.id
_entity.type
_entity.pdbx_description
1 polymer ?
#
loop_
_entity_poly.entity_id
_entity_poly.type
_entity_poly.pdbx_seq_one_letter_code
_entity_poly.pdbx_strand_id
1 'polypeptide(L)' 'MTTCAVKFCDNKMSLTKNISYFRFPSDPLRCKQWMEKCQTEHLLKKDATILYKNYRVCGVHFEDKCF' A
#
# COMPACT_ATOMS: atom_id res chain seq x y z
N MET A 1 13.65 3.64 -5.17
CA MET A 1 12.67 2.79 -5.89
C MET A 1 11.51 2.50 -4.95
N THR A 2 10.27 2.72 -5.39
CA THR A 2 9.09 2.46 -4.55
C THR A 2 8.50 1.12 -4.94
N THR A 3 8.66 0.12 -4.07
CA THR A 3 8.06 -1.21 -4.22
C THR A 3 6.70 -1.24 -3.54
N CYS A 4 5.82 -2.12 -4.00
CA CYS A 4 4.57 -2.39 -3.31
C CYS A 4 4.84 -2.86 -1.86
N ALA A 5 4.04 -2.36 -0.94
CA ALA A 5 4.09 -2.70 0.47
C ALA A 5 3.50 -4.08 0.79
N VAL A 6 2.73 -4.67 -0.14
CA VAL A 6 2.09 -5.98 0.04
C VAL A 6 3.14 -7.08 0.06
N LYS A 7 3.01 -7.98 1.05
CA LYS A 7 3.93 -9.10 1.21
C LYS A 7 3.87 -9.98 -0.05
N PHE A 8 5.04 -10.35 -0.58
CA PHE A 8 5.19 -11.12 -1.82
C PHE A 8 4.72 -10.42 -3.10
N CYS A 9 4.54 -9.09 -3.09
CA CYS A 9 4.27 -8.33 -4.30
C CYS A 9 5.58 -7.75 -4.88
N ASP A 10 5.94 -8.19 -6.08
CA ASP A 10 7.14 -7.74 -6.78
C ASP A 10 6.92 -6.50 -7.66
N ASN A 11 5.72 -5.92 -7.63
CA ASN A 11 5.41 -4.72 -8.40
C ASN A 11 6.24 -3.52 -7.89
N LYS A 12 7.06 -2.96 -8.78
CA LYS A 12 7.91 -1.80 -8.52
C LYS A 12 7.48 -0.67 -9.43
N MET A 13 7.30 0.52 -8.86
CA MET A 13 6.82 1.70 -9.59
C MET A 13 7.70 2.07 -10.79
N SER A 14 8.98 1.72 -10.74
CA SER A 14 9.94 1.91 -11.85
C SER A 14 9.81 0.88 -12.97
N LEU A 15 9.24 -0.31 -12.70
CA LEU A 15 9.12 -1.42 -13.65
C LEU A 15 7.71 -1.54 -14.23
N THR A 16 6.68 -1.25 -13.44
CA THR A 16 5.28 -1.40 -13.85
C THR A 16 4.68 -0.03 -14.18
N LYS A 17 4.77 0.36 -15.46
CA LYS A 17 4.31 1.69 -15.93
C LYS A 17 2.79 1.87 -16.01
N ASN A 18 2.01 0.79 -15.97
CA ASN A 18 0.54 0.83 -16.15
C ASN A 18 -0.23 0.54 -14.85
N ILE A 19 0.40 0.68 -13.69
CA ILE A 19 -0.23 0.38 -12.40
C ILE A 19 -0.14 1.63 -11.53
N SER A 20 -1.27 2.05 -10.95
CA SER A 20 -1.32 3.13 -9.98
C SER A 20 -0.72 2.70 -8.64
N TYR A 21 -0.11 3.64 -7.91
CA TYR A 21 0.46 3.39 -6.59
C TYR A 21 -0.18 4.31 -5.56
N PHE A 22 -0.90 3.73 -4.62
CA PHE A 22 -1.68 4.45 -3.64
C PHE A 22 -0.95 4.57 -2.30
N ARG A 23 -1.13 5.71 -1.64
CA ARG A 23 -0.58 5.96 -0.30
C ARG A 23 -1.47 5.28 0.74
N PHE A 24 -0.86 4.87 1.86
CA PHE A 24 -1.65 4.54 3.04
C PHE A 24 -2.48 5.74 3.47
N PRO A 25 -3.71 5.57 3.98
CA PRO A 25 -4.49 6.65 4.56
C PRO A 25 -3.78 7.31 5.74
N SER A 26 -3.95 8.63 5.91
CA SER A 26 -3.51 9.34 7.11
C SER A 26 -4.39 9.01 8.33
N ASP A 27 -5.64 8.61 8.09
CA ASP A 27 -6.56 8.17 9.12
C ASP A 27 -6.13 6.82 9.71
N PRO A 28 -5.89 6.71 11.03
CA PRO A 28 -5.40 5.47 11.65
C PRO A 28 -6.33 4.27 11.49
N LEU A 29 -7.64 4.49 11.52
CA LEU A 29 -8.63 3.41 11.42
C LEU A 29 -8.64 2.83 10.00
N ARG A 30 -8.70 3.69 8.98
CA ARG A 30 -8.58 3.29 7.57
C ARG A 30 -7.23 2.68 7.26
N CYS A 31 -6.15 3.20 7.85
CA CYS A 31 -4.81 2.64 7.70
C CYS A 31 -4.75 1.20 8.25
N LYS A 32 -5.37 0.95 9.40
CA LYS A 32 -5.49 -0.42 9.96
C LYS A 32 -6.31 -1.35 9.04
N GLN A 33 -7.45 -0.89 8.55
CA GLN A 33 -8.27 -1.67 7.60
C GLN A 33 -7.48 -1.99 6.33
N TRP A 34 -6.73 -1.03 5.80
CA TRP A 34 -5.81 -1.27 4.67
C TRP A 34 -4.75 -2.30 5.00
N MET A 35 -4.18 -2.25 6.21
CA MET A 35 -3.18 -3.21 6.64
C MET A 35 -3.72 -4.64 6.68
N GLU A 36 -4.92 -4.82 7.21
CA GLU A 36 -5.61 -6.11 7.27
C GLU A 36 -6.01 -6.60 5.87
N LYS A 37 -6.66 -5.75 5.06
CA LYS A 37 -7.16 -6.13 3.72
C LYS A 37 -6.06 -6.37 2.70
N CYS A 38 -4.97 -5.59 2.74
CA CYS A 38 -3.84 -5.72 1.82
C CYS A 38 -2.78 -6.72 2.33
N GLN A 39 -3.05 -7.48 3.40
CA GLN A 39 -2.09 -8.41 4.02
C GLN A 39 -0.73 -7.76 4.35
N THR A 40 -0.78 -6.50 4.78
CA THR A 40 0.41 -5.72 5.21
C THR A 40 0.54 -5.63 6.73
N GLU A 41 0.10 -6.66 7.44
CA GLU A 41 0.16 -6.76 8.90
C GLU A 41 1.58 -6.63 9.46
N HIS A 42 2.60 -6.98 8.67
CA HIS A 42 4.01 -6.77 9.01
C HIS A 42 4.38 -5.28 9.20
N LEU A 43 3.51 -4.37 8.75
CA LEU A 43 3.64 -2.92 8.90
C LEU A 43 2.89 -2.36 10.11
N LEU A 44 2.10 -3.17 10.83
CA LEU A 44 1.33 -2.73 12.02
C LEU A 44 2.21 -2.12 13.13
N LYS A 45 3.51 -2.46 13.15
CA LYS A 45 4.48 -1.91 14.10
C LYS A 45 4.97 -0.49 13.74
N LYS A 46 4.54 0.07 12.60
CA LYS A 46 4.97 1.39 12.12
C LYS A 46 3.83 2.40 12.24
N ASP A 47 4.20 3.64 12.52
CA ASP A 47 3.27 4.77 12.54
C ASP A 47 2.60 5.04 11.19
N ALA A 48 1.33 5.44 11.22
CA ALA A 48 0.56 5.81 10.03
C ALA A 48 1.24 6.94 9.22
N THR A 49 1.94 7.85 9.89
CA THR A 49 2.69 8.94 9.24
C THR A 49 3.91 8.40 8.45
N ILE A 50 4.60 7.39 8.97
CA ILE A 50 5.70 6.70 8.30
C ILE A 50 5.16 5.92 7.10
N LEU A 51 4.01 5.25 7.27
CA LEU A 51 3.34 4.49 6.22
C LEU A 51 2.89 5.41 5.07
N TYR A 52 2.24 6.53 5.36
CA TYR A 52 1.80 7.52 4.38
C TYR A 52 2.97 8.05 3.53
N LYS A 53 4.10 8.37 4.18
CA LYS A 53 5.28 8.94 3.50
C LYS A 53 6.05 7.92 2.67
N ASN A 54 6.31 6.73 3.22
CA ASN A 54 7.30 5.82 2.66
C ASN A 54 6.71 4.62 1.93
N TYR A 55 5.44 4.28 2.17
CA TYR A 55 4.84 3.05 1.66
C TYR A 55 3.75 3.33 0.63
N ARG A 56 3.66 2.43 -0.36
CA ARG A 56 2.63 2.44 -1.39
C ARG A 56 2.08 1.04 -1.62
N VAL A 57 0.79 0.93 -1.88
CA VAL A 57 0.16 -0.30 -2.38
C VAL A 57 -0.13 -0.11 -3.86
N CYS A 58 0.17 -1.11 -4.69
CA CYS A 58 -0.07 -1.02 -6.12
C CYS A 58 -1.55 -1.35 -6.44
N GLY A 59 -2.06 -0.79 -7.53
CA GLY A 59 -3.46 -0.81 -7.92
C GLY A 59 -4.05 -2.20 -8.12
N VAL A 60 -3.23 -3.22 -8.37
CA VAL A 60 -3.69 -4.61 -8.56
C VAL A 60 -4.30 -5.24 -7.30
N HIS A 61 -4.06 -4.63 -6.12
CA HIS A 61 -4.65 -5.07 -4.85
C HIS A 61 -5.97 -4.36 -4.54
N PHE A 62 -6.41 -3.47 -5.40
CA PHE A 62 -7.70 -2.80 -5.31
C PHE A 62 -8.59 -3.32 -6.43
N GLU A 63 -9.87 -3.49 -6.13
CA GLU A 63 -10.85 -3.78 -7.19
C GLU A 63 -10.94 -2.59 -8.15
N ASP A 64 -11.21 -2.84 -9.43
CA ASP A 64 -11.38 -1.80 -10.47
C ASP A 64 -12.39 -0.69 -10.08
N LYS A 65 -13.27 -0.95 -9.10
CA LYS A 65 -14.29 0.00 -8.61
C LYS A 65 -13.85 0.82 -7.39
N CYS A 66 -12.57 0.75 -6.98
CA CYS A 66 -12.04 1.50 -5.83
C CYS A 66 -11.21 2.74 -6.22
N PHE A 67 -11.27 3.16 -7.49
CA PHE A 67 -10.49 4.28 -8.05
C PHE A 67 -11.28 5.59 -8.08
#